data_AF-A0A520I5M7-F1
#
_entry.id   AF-A0A520I5M7-F1
#
_cell.length_a   1.000
_cell.length_b   1.000
_cell.length_c   1.000
_cell.angle_alpha   90.00
_cell.angle_beta   90.00
_cell.angle_gamma   90.00
#
_symmetry.space_group_name_H-M   'P 1'
#
loop_
_entity.id
_entity.type
_entity.pdbx_description
1 polymer ?
#
loop_
_entity_poly.entity_id
_entity_poly.type
_entity_poly.pdbx_seq_one_letter_code
_entity_poly.pdbx_strand_id
1 'polypeptide(L)'
;MLFACGTPRRTLYAGGGGLLSSLLSRAAPRLSDKIMELVGTVAQQKPQDPGDPARRDNLYAPRVDALRGSQDVHARKSSTVLQAQKLHPAILLLGVVGAGIAVALSRPKDTSR
;
A
#
# COMPACT_ATOMS: atom_id res chain seq x y z
N MET A 1 19.07 17.51 9.18
CA MET A 1 17.77 17.18 8.55
C MET A 1 18.00 15.96 7.66
N LEU A 2 17.26 14.86 7.83
CA LEU A 2 17.44 13.66 6.99
C LEU A 2 16.95 13.95 5.56
N PHE A 3 17.56 13.32 4.55
CA PHE A 3 17.25 13.54 3.12
C PHE A 3 15.74 13.45 2.82
N ALA A 4 15.06 12.47 3.43
CA ALA A 4 13.61 12.27 3.28
C ALA A 4 12.75 13.43 3.83
N CYS A 5 13.23 14.15 4.85
CA CYS A 5 12.52 15.28 5.44
C CYS A 5 12.69 16.58 4.62
N GLY A 6 13.81 16.73 3.89
CA GLY A 6 14.12 17.91 3.10
C GLY A 6 13.66 17.85 1.64
N THR A 7 13.34 16.65 1.13
CA THR A 7 12.91 16.46 -0.27
C THR A 7 11.57 15.73 -0.34
N PRO A 8 10.44 16.46 -0.29
CA PRO A 8 9.12 15.84 -0.37
C PRO A 8 8.95 15.18 -1.74
N ARG A 9 8.91 13.85 -1.75
CA ARG A 9 8.61 13.03 -2.92
C ARG A 9 7.14 12.61 -2.89
N ARG A 10 6.64 12.15 -4.05
CA ARG A 10 5.30 11.55 -4.18
C ARG A 10 5.17 10.35 -3.23
N THR A 11 4.11 10.33 -2.43
CA THR A 11 3.75 9.18 -1.58
C THR A 11 3.27 8.02 -2.46
N LEU A 12 3.85 6.84 -2.23
CA LEU A 12 3.45 5.58 -2.87
C LEU A 12 3.13 4.55 -1.80
N TYR A 13 2.01 3.85 -1.94
CA TYR A 13 1.60 2.79 -1.03
C TYR A 13 2.01 1.43 -1.58
N ALA A 14 2.72 0.65 -0.76
CA ALA A 14 3.16 -0.70 -1.10
C ALA A 14 1.96 -1.66 -1.12
N GLY A 15 1.43 -1.92 -2.31
CA GLY A 15 0.30 -2.82 -2.49
C GLY A 15 -1.08 -2.21 -2.21
N GLY A 16 -2.13 -2.97 -2.52
CA GLY A 16 -3.51 -2.55 -2.29
C GLY A 16 -3.85 -2.40 -0.81
N GLY A 17 -3.35 -3.29 0.05
CA GLY A 17 -3.57 -3.23 1.49
C GLY A 17 -3.04 -1.94 2.12
N GLY A 18 -1.85 -1.48 1.74
CA GLY A 18 -1.28 -0.22 2.23
C GLY A 18 -2.04 1.02 1.77
N LEU A 19 -2.59 1.00 0.54
CA LEU A 19 -3.45 2.09 0.04
C LEU A 19 -4.77 2.12 0.82
N LEU A 20 -5.42 0.97 0.96
CA LEU A 20 -6.68 0.83 1.68
C LEU A 20 -6.55 1.22 3.15
N SER A 21 -5.51 0.76 3.85
CA SER A 21 -5.29 1.14 5.24
C SER A 21 -5.13 2.65 5.40
N SER A 22 -4.37 3.28 4.50
CA SER A 22 -4.14 4.73 4.54
C SER A 22 -5.41 5.53 4.25
N LEU A 23 -6.27 5.06 3.34
CA LEU A 23 -7.57 5.68 3.10
C LEU A 23 -8.51 5.48 4.28
N LEU A 24 -8.52 4.28 4.87
CA LEU A 24 -9.36 3.95 6.02
C LEU A 24 -9.00 4.79 7.24
N SER A 25 -7.71 4.97 7.54
CA SER A 25 -7.28 5.83 8.65
C SER A 25 -7.68 7.29 8.46
N ARG A 26 -7.76 7.77 7.22
CA ARG A 26 -8.23 9.14 6.91
C ARG A 26 -9.74 9.28 7.00
N ALA A 27 -10.47 8.29 6.50
CA ALA A 27 -11.94 8.33 6.43
C ALA A 27 -12.61 7.96 7.76
N ALA A 28 -12.04 7.00 8.49
CA ALA A 28 -12.59 6.44 9.73
C ALA A 28 -11.48 6.16 10.76
N PRO A 29 -10.85 7.20 11.33
CA PRO A 29 -9.69 7.06 12.21
C PRO A 29 -9.96 6.15 13.41
N ARG A 30 -11.08 6.35 14.11
CA ARG A 30 -11.43 5.52 15.29
C ARG A 30 -11.61 4.04 14.96
N LEU A 31 -12.14 3.73 13.77
CA LEU A 31 -12.30 2.35 13.32
C LEU A 31 -10.93 1.75 12.99
N SER A 32 -10.08 2.52 12.31
CA SER A 32 -8.68 2.13 12.04
C SER A 32 -7.92 1.84 13.34
N ASP A 33 -8.10 2.67 14.37
CA ASP A 33 -7.48 2.48 15.68
C ASP A 33 -7.96 1.18 16.34
N LYS A 34 -9.27 0.92 16.31
CA LYS A 34 -9.84 -0.33 16.84
C LYS A 34 -9.32 -1.57 16.13
N ILE A 35 -9.20 -1.52 14.80
CA ILE A 35 -8.61 -2.61 14.02
C ILE A 35 -7.14 -2.79 14.43
N MET A 36 -6.37 -1.70 14.50
CA MET A 36 -4.95 -1.78 14.87
C MET A 36 -4.75 -2.31 16.30
N GLU A 37 -5.59 -1.90 17.26
CA GLU A 37 -5.61 -2.41 18.64
C GLU A 37 -5.83 -3.93 18.65
N LEU A 38 -6.78 -4.42 17.84
CA LEU A 38 -7.17 -5.83 17.82
C LEU A 38 -6.14 -6.74 17.15
N VAL A 39 -5.58 -6.34 16.00
CA VAL A 39 -4.75 -7.22 15.15
C VAL A 39 -3.33 -6.72 14.91
N GLY A 40 -3.02 -5.45 15.19
CA GLY A 40 -1.75 -4.82 14.83
C GLY A 40 -0.54 -5.53 15.43
N THR A 41 -0.54 -5.70 16.75
CA THR A 41 0.59 -6.32 17.48
C THR A 41 0.81 -7.77 17.06
N VAL A 42 -0.26 -8.57 17.03
CA VAL A 42 -0.19 -10.01 16.73
C VAL A 42 0.24 -10.25 15.28
N ALA A 43 -0.22 -9.44 14.34
CA ALA A 43 0.14 -9.58 12.93
C ALA A 43 1.59 -9.18 12.62
N GLN A 44 2.20 -8.33 13.45
CA GLN A 44 3.53 -7.76 13.19
C GLN A 44 4.65 -8.37 14.05
N GLN A 45 4.33 -8.99 15.18
CA GLN A 45 5.34 -9.56 16.08
C GLN A 45 5.48 -11.08 15.91
N LYS A 46 6.70 -11.57 16.15
CA LYS A 46 7.00 -12.99 16.31
C LYS A 46 7.50 -13.23 17.74
N PRO A 47 6.68 -13.75 18.65
CA PRO A 47 7.08 -13.91 20.06
C PRO A 47 8.33 -14.79 20.23
N GLN A 48 8.56 -15.74 19.32
CA GLN A 48 9.69 -16.66 19.36
C GLN A 48 10.94 -16.14 18.61
N ASP A 49 10.88 -14.95 18.03
CA ASP A 49 12.00 -14.33 17.32
C ASP A 49 12.04 -12.82 17.60
N PRO A 50 12.65 -12.41 18.73
CA PRO A 50 12.73 -10.99 19.11
C PRO A 50 13.70 -10.18 18.24
N GLY A 51 14.41 -10.80 17.30
CA GLY A 51 15.47 -10.17 16.52
C GLY A 51 16.75 -9.89 17.33
N ASP A 52 17.76 -9.34 16.66
CA ASP A 52 19.05 -9.01 17.27
C ASP A 52 18.96 -7.69 18.09
N PRO A 53 19.21 -7.71 19.41
CA PRO A 53 19.16 -6.52 20.26
C PRO A 53 20.13 -5.41 19.87
N ALA A 54 21.28 -5.75 19.27
CA ALA A 54 22.27 -4.79 18.79
C ALA A 54 21.84 -4.13 17.47
N ARG A 55 20.79 -4.64 16.81
CA ARG A 55 20.28 -4.18 15.52
C ARG A 55 18.88 -3.57 15.66
N ARG A 56 18.66 -2.68 16.64
CA ARG A 56 17.35 -2.03 16.84
C ARG A 56 17.02 -0.93 15.85
N ASP A 57 18.00 -0.16 15.38
CA ASP A 57 17.78 0.92 14.41
C ASP A 57 18.72 0.87 13.21
N ASN A 58 18.48 1.76 12.25
CA ASN A 58 19.30 2.01 11.06
C ASN A 58 19.21 3.49 10.67
N LEU A 59 18.95 4.36 11.66
CA LEU A 59 18.59 5.76 11.40
C LEU A 59 19.82 6.58 10.99
N TYR A 60 20.97 6.28 11.57
CA TYR A 60 22.21 7.03 11.37
C TYR A 60 23.18 6.36 10.40
N ALA A 61 23.09 5.04 10.22
CA ALA A 61 23.94 4.29 9.31
C ALA A 61 23.14 3.20 8.58
N PRO A 62 23.44 2.94 7.30
CA PRO A 62 22.83 1.86 6.54
C PRO A 62 23.21 0.51 7.15
N ARG A 63 22.27 -0.44 7.14
CA ARG A 63 22.58 -1.83 7.51
C ARG A 63 23.27 -2.54 6.36
N VAL A 64 24.35 -3.24 6.69
CA VAL A 64 25.16 -4.00 5.72
C VAL A 64 24.40 -5.25 5.23
N ASP A 65 23.55 -5.84 6.10
CA ASP A 65 22.79 -7.07 5.82
C ASP A 65 21.27 -6.85 5.99
N ALA A 66 20.64 -6.20 5.01
CA ALA A 66 19.18 -6.05 4.98
C ALA A 66 18.51 -7.38 4.60
N LEU A 67 18.40 -8.30 5.57
CA LEU A 67 17.71 -9.57 5.39
C LEU A 67 16.19 -9.38 5.45
N ARG A 68 15.48 -10.22 4.69
CA ARG A 68 14.04 -10.39 4.84
C ARG A 68 13.78 -10.87 6.27
N GLY A 69 12.85 -10.22 6.98
CA GLY A 69 12.46 -10.64 8.32
C GLY A 69 12.05 -12.11 8.34
N SER A 70 12.18 -12.77 9.48
CA SER A 70 11.93 -14.21 9.60
C SER A 70 10.48 -14.61 9.36
N GLN A 71 9.55 -13.67 9.20
CA GLN A 71 8.13 -13.94 8.92
C GLN A 71 7.98 -14.83 7.68
N ASP A 72 7.42 -16.02 7.89
CA ASP A 72 7.05 -16.93 6.81
C ASP A 72 5.67 -16.55 6.28
N VAL A 73 5.67 -15.49 5.47
CA VAL A 73 4.46 -14.95 4.85
C VAL A 73 4.65 -14.90 3.35
N HIS A 74 3.61 -15.31 2.61
CA HIS A 74 3.63 -15.16 1.17
C HIS A 74 3.71 -13.69 0.80
N ALA A 75 4.77 -13.33 0.08
CA ALA A 75 4.98 -11.97 -0.36
C ALA A 75 5.12 -11.87 -1.86
N ARG A 76 4.23 -11.09 -2.45
CA ARG A 76 4.22 -10.86 -3.88
C ARG A 76 5.34 -9.90 -4.27
N LYS A 77 6.07 -10.25 -5.33
CA LYS A 77 7.14 -9.40 -5.90
C LYS A 77 6.60 -8.22 -6.70
N SER A 78 5.36 -8.28 -7.16
CA SER A 78 4.73 -7.26 -8.01
C SER A 78 3.34 -6.86 -7.50
N SER A 79 3.00 -5.59 -7.66
CA SER A 79 1.67 -5.05 -7.34
C SER A 79 1.17 -4.15 -8.45
N THR A 80 0.00 -4.48 -9.02
CA THR A 80 -0.70 -3.65 -10.01
C THR A 80 -1.10 -2.30 -9.44
N VAL A 81 -1.57 -2.28 -8.19
CA VAL A 81 -1.91 -1.04 -7.46
C VAL A 81 -0.71 -0.12 -7.32
N LEU A 82 0.47 -0.66 -7.00
CA LEU A 82 1.70 0.15 -6.93
C LEU A 82 2.13 0.65 -8.33
N GLN A 83 2.02 -0.19 -9.36
CA GLN A 83 2.35 0.23 -10.73
C GLN A 83 1.42 1.33 -11.23
N ALA A 84 0.11 1.23 -10.97
CA ALA A 84 -0.85 2.27 -11.29
C ALA A 84 -0.51 3.60 -10.59
N GLN A 85 -0.10 3.55 -9.32
CA GLN A 85 0.38 4.74 -8.60
C GLN A 85 1.67 5.34 -9.17
N LYS A 86 2.39 4.70 -10.08
CA LYS A 86 3.55 5.31 -10.76
C LYS A 86 3.15 6.03 -12.05
N LEU A 87 1.98 5.71 -12.60
CA LEU A 87 1.49 6.33 -13.82
C LEU A 87 1.17 7.82 -13.58
N HIS A 88 1.21 8.56 -14.68
CA HIS A 88 0.77 9.95 -14.70
C HIS A 88 -0.76 10.00 -14.51
N PRO A 89 -1.29 10.91 -13.67
CA PRO A 89 -2.74 10.99 -13.39
C PRO A 89 -3.61 11.12 -14.65
N ALA A 90 -3.12 11.82 -15.68
CA ALA A 90 -3.83 11.99 -16.95
C ALA A 90 -4.06 10.66 -17.69
N ILE A 91 -3.09 9.73 -17.63
CA ILE A 91 -3.20 8.42 -18.28
C ILE A 91 -4.28 7.58 -17.58
N LEU A 92 -4.29 7.62 -16.24
CA LEU A 92 -5.32 6.94 -15.46
C LEU A 92 -6.71 7.51 -15.75
N LEU A 93 -6.83 8.84 -15.79
CA LEU A 93 -8.09 9.51 -16.10
C LEU A 93 -8.61 9.12 -17.49
N LEU A 94 -7.74 9.16 -18.50
CA LEU A 94 -8.09 8.77 -19.86
C LEU A 94 -8.54 7.30 -19.93
N GLY A 95 -7.86 6.42 -19.21
CA GLY A 95 -8.24 5.01 -19.10
C GLY A 95 -9.64 4.82 -18.49
N VAL A 96 -9.94 5.53 -17.39
CA VAL A 96 -11.26 5.46 -16.73
C VAL A 96 -12.36 6.03 -17.64
N VAL A 97 -12.13 7.18 -18.26
CA VAL A 97 -13.09 7.80 -19.18
C VAL A 97 -13.35 6.91 -20.38
N GLY A 98 -12.29 6.38 -21.01
CA GLY A 98 -12.39 5.48 -22.15
C GLY A 98 -13.15 4.19 -21.80
N ALA A 99 -12.87 3.58 -20.65
CA ALA A 99 -13.59 2.42 -20.17
C ALA A 99 -15.09 2.72 -19.91
N GLY A 100 -15.39 3.89 -19.33
CA GLY A 100 -16.77 4.33 -19.10
C GLY A 100 -17.57 4.49 -20.40
N ILE A 101 -16.95 5.10 -21.43
CA ILE A 101 -17.56 5.25 -22.76
C ILE A 101 -17.79 3.87 -23.40
N ALA A 102 -16.79 2.99 -23.38
CA ALA A 102 -16.91 1.66 -23.96
C ALA A 102 -18.05 0.85 -23.31
N VAL A 103 -18.16 0.88 -21.98
CA VAL A 103 -19.26 0.22 -21.24
C VAL A 103 -20.61 0.84 -21.58
N ALA A 104 -20.69 2.16 -21.73
CA ALA A 104 -21.94 2.83 -22.11
C ALA A 104 -22.40 2.42 -23.52
N LEU A 105 -21.47 2.29 -24.46
CA LEU A 105 -21.75 1.89 -25.84
C LEU A 105 -22.02 0.39 -26.00
N SER A 106 -21.52 -0.46 -25.09
CA SER A 106 -21.72 -1.92 -25.13
C SER A 106 -23.04 -2.39 -24.50
N ARG A 107 -23.81 -1.50 -23.87
CA ARG A 107 -25.11 -1.87 -23.31
C ARG A 107 -26.08 -2.20 -24.46
N PRO A 108 -26.69 -3.41 -24.48
CA PRO A 108 -27.65 -3.74 -25.52
C PRO A 108 -28.81 -2.75 -25.47
N LYS A 109 -29.24 -2.24 -26.63
CA LYS A 109 -30.50 -1.50 -26.73
C LYS A 109 -31.60 -2.45 -26.32
N ASP A 110 -32.25 -2.15 -25.21
CA ASP A 110 -33.44 -2.87 -24.75
C ASP A 110 -34.50 -2.76 -25.85
N THR A 111 -34.60 -3.80 -26.69
CA THR A 111 -35.61 -3.90 -27.73
C THR A 111 -36.85 -4.42 -27.03
N SER A 112 -37.57 -3.52 -26.39
CA SER A 112 -38.95 -3.76 -26.01
C SER A 112 -39.81 -3.62 -27.27
N ARG A 113 -40.31 -4.76 -27.75
CA ARG A 113 -41.48 -4.87 -28.63
C ARG A 113 -42.45 -5.85 -27.98
#